data_AF-A0A838J646-F1
#
_entry.id   AF-A0A838J646-F1
#
_cell.length_a   1.000
_cell.length_b   1.000
_cell.length_c   1.000
_cell.angle_alpha   90.00
_cell.angle_beta   90.00
_cell.angle_gamma   90.00
#
_symmetry.space_group_name_H-M   'P 1'
#
loop_
_entity.id
_entity.type
_entity.pdbx_description
1 polymer ?
#
loop_
_entity_poly.entity_id
_entity_poly.type
_entity_poly.pdbx_seq_one_letter_code
_entity_poly.pdbx_strand_id
1 'polypeptide(L)'
;MKKKKKKEKEKAIPPDESNPFFDGLLEWMASPDGELSIDTMDTVFALLENVDLDAQDRKLIWADGSRLSIDKSVQRIHADYPELPAGLIEEKVISWIEMGYAPEHYSEQQLDELDRLTELWIDDHARGRR
;
A
#
# COMPACT_ATOMS: atom_id res chain seq x y z
N MET A 1 46.54 -10.32 -2.84
CA MET A 1 46.02 -11.65 -2.44
C MET A 1 45.11 -11.50 -1.22
N LYS A 2 43.91 -12.11 -1.31
CA LYS A 2 42.99 -12.53 -0.22
C LYS A 2 42.16 -11.47 0.53
N LYS A 3 40.99 -11.22 -0.07
CA LYS A 3 39.64 -11.07 0.53
C LYS A 3 39.51 -11.61 1.97
N LYS A 4 38.85 -10.85 2.85
CA LYS A 4 37.89 -11.40 3.84
C LYS A 4 36.69 -10.45 4.02
N LYS A 5 35.63 -10.84 3.32
CA LYS A 5 34.23 -10.44 3.48
C LYS A 5 33.80 -10.70 4.93
N LYS A 6 33.29 -9.69 5.64
CA LYS A 6 32.52 -9.91 6.87
C LYS A 6 31.16 -9.28 6.67
N LYS A 7 30.18 -10.16 6.48
CA LYS A 7 28.73 -9.90 6.52
C LYS A 7 28.44 -9.03 7.75
N GLU A 8 28.04 -7.79 7.54
CA GLU A 8 27.17 -7.11 8.48
C GLU A 8 25.82 -7.82 8.38
N LYS A 9 25.55 -8.65 9.39
CA LYS A 9 24.20 -9.09 9.67
C LYS A 9 23.50 -7.86 10.24
N GLU A 10 22.66 -7.27 9.43
CA GLU A 10 21.64 -6.33 9.87
C GLU A 10 20.93 -6.95 11.07
N LYS A 11 21.10 -6.30 12.21
CA LYS A 11 20.66 -6.78 13.50
C LYS A 11 19.17 -6.49 13.55
N ALA A 12 18.35 -7.48 13.20
CA ALA A 12 16.93 -7.45 13.52
C ALA A 12 16.82 -7.19 15.03
N ILE A 13 16.35 -6.00 15.38
CA ILE A 13 16.05 -5.61 16.75
C ILE A 13 14.79 -6.41 17.10
N PRO A 14 14.81 -7.33 18.08
CA PRO A 14 13.57 -7.97 18.50
C PRO A 14 12.61 -6.88 19.01
N PRO A 15 11.30 -6.98 18.74
CA PRO A 15 10.35 -6.05 19.34
C PRO A 15 10.50 -6.16 20.86
N ASP A 16 10.82 -5.04 21.50
CA ASP A 16 10.78 -4.96 22.96
C ASP A 16 9.30 -5.00 23.36
N GLU A 17 8.85 -6.13 23.91
CA GLU A 17 7.45 -6.36 24.35
C GLU A 17 6.98 -5.35 25.42
N SER A 18 7.86 -4.46 25.91
CA SER A 18 7.56 -3.43 26.91
C SER A 18 7.44 -2.02 26.33
N ASN A 19 7.52 -1.86 25.00
CA ASN A 19 7.32 -0.56 24.38
C ASN A 19 5.82 -0.24 24.31
N PRO A 20 5.34 0.81 25.01
CA PRO A 20 3.90 1.16 25.08
C PRO A 20 3.28 1.47 23.71
N PHE A 21 4.10 1.76 22.69
CA PHE A 21 3.64 1.85 21.30
C PHE A 21 3.12 0.52 20.75
N PHE A 22 3.83 -0.60 21.02
CA PHE A 22 3.39 -1.92 20.55
C PHE A 22 2.19 -2.41 21.35
N ASP A 23 2.12 -2.14 22.66
CA ASP A 23 0.96 -2.50 23.49
C ASP A 23 -0.33 -1.82 23.01
N GLY A 24 -0.28 -0.50 22.74
CA GLY A 24 -1.41 0.22 22.17
C GLY A 24 -1.77 -0.21 20.74
N LEU A 25 -0.78 -0.60 19.92
CA LEU A 25 -1.02 -1.16 18.58
C LEU A 25 -1.71 -2.53 18.68
N LEU A 26 -1.29 -3.41 19.60
CA LEU A 26 -1.90 -4.72 19.83
C LEU A 26 -3.33 -4.57 20.36
N GLU A 27 -3.56 -3.65 21.29
CA GLU A 27 -4.91 -3.34 21.80
C GLU A 27 -5.83 -2.84 20.68
N TRP A 28 -5.34 -1.93 19.83
CA TRP A 28 -6.10 -1.46 18.67
C TRP A 28 -6.36 -2.59 17.66
N MET A 29 -5.36 -3.42 17.34
CA MET A 29 -5.54 -4.57 16.43
C MET A 29 -6.59 -5.58 16.95
N ALA A 30 -6.71 -5.73 18.27
CA ALA A 30 -7.71 -6.58 18.91
C ALA A 30 -9.09 -5.91 19.07
N SER A 31 -9.22 -4.64 18.67
CA SER A 31 -10.50 -3.93 18.67
C SER A 31 -11.28 -4.21 17.39
N PRO A 32 -12.62 -4.04 17.38
CA PRO A 32 -13.43 -4.18 16.16
C PRO A 32 -12.97 -3.28 15.01
N ASP A 33 -12.44 -2.09 15.32
CA ASP A 33 -11.93 -1.16 14.32
C ASP A 33 -10.61 -1.67 13.72
N GLY A 34 -9.76 -2.30 14.53
CA GLY A 34 -8.52 -2.93 14.09
C GLY A 34 -8.78 -4.15 13.21
N GLU A 35 -9.68 -5.03 13.64
CA GLU A 35 -10.12 -6.20 12.86
C GLU A 35 -10.68 -5.76 11.50
N LEU A 36 -11.60 -4.79 11.48
CA LEU A 36 -12.15 -4.26 10.23
C LEU A 36 -11.07 -3.65 9.31
N SER A 37 -10.10 -2.95 9.89
CA SER A 37 -8.98 -2.35 9.16
C SER A 37 -8.10 -3.42 8.50
N ILE A 38 -7.80 -4.51 9.22
CA ILE A 38 -7.02 -5.64 8.73
C ILE A 38 -7.81 -6.40 7.64
N ASP A 39 -9.08 -6.72 7.89
CA ASP A 39 -9.94 -7.41 6.92
C ASP A 39 -10.10 -6.60 5.62
N THR A 40 -10.24 -5.28 5.74
CA THR A 40 -10.30 -4.38 4.59
C THR A 40 -8.97 -4.37 3.83
N MET A 41 -7.85 -4.34 4.54
CA MET A 41 -6.52 -4.37 3.94
C MET A 41 -6.31 -5.68 3.18
N ASP A 42 -6.56 -6.83 3.80
CA ASP A 42 -6.40 -8.14 3.17
C ASP A 42 -7.28 -8.27 1.92
N THR A 43 -8.54 -7.81 2.00
CA THR A 43 -9.47 -7.83 0.87
C THR A 43 -9.00 -6.93 -0.28
N VAL A 44 -8.65 -5.67 0.02
CA VAL A 44 -8.20 -4.71 -0.99
C VAL A 44 -6.90 -5.17 -1.64
N PHE A 45 -5.95 -5.69 -0.87
CA PHE A 45 -4.64 -6.11 -1.37
C PHE A 45 -4.75 -7.34 -2.26
N ALA A 46 -5.60 -8.30 -1.89
CA ALA A 46 -5.89 -9.46 -2.74
C ALA A 46 -6.49 -9.05 -4.09
N LEU A 47 -7.37 -8.03 -4.11
CA LEU A 47 -7.94 -7.52 -5.36
C LEU A 47 -6.91 -6.78 -6.23
N LEU A 48 -6.00 -6.04 -5.60
CA LEU A 48 -4.96 -5.27 -6.27
C LEU A 48 -3.75 -6.10 -6.69
N GLU A 49 -3.64 -7.37 -6.27
CA GLU A 49 -2.52 -8.26 -6.64
C GLU A 49 -2.32 -8.36 -8.17
N ASN A 50 -3.40 -8.32 -8.94
CA ASN A 50 -3.39 -8.42 -10.41
C ASN A 50 -3.62 -7.06 -11.10
N VAL A 51 -3.48 -5.97 -10.36
CA VAL A 51 -3.69 -4.60 -10.84
C VAL A 51 -2.33 -3.97 -11.10
N ASP A 52 -2.16 -3.43 -12.30
CA ASP A 52 -0.96 -2.67 -12.65
C ASP A 52 -1.16 -1.18 -12.33
N LEU A 53 -0.04 -0.48 -12.15
CA LEU A 53 -0.05 0.93 -11.82
C LEU A 53 0.49 1.78 -12.98
N ASP A 54 -0.28 2.77 -13.39
CA ASP A 54 0.15 3.82 -14.31
C ASP A 54 0.31 5.13 -13.54
N ALA A 55 1.51 5.36 -13.02
CA ALA A 55 1.81 6.54 -12.23
C ALA A 55 1.83 7.82 -13.08
N GLN A 56 2.08 7.70 -14.39
CA GLN A 56 2.13 8.84 -15.30
C GLN A 56 0.73 9.44 -15.49
N ASP A 57 -0.25 8.58 -15.75
CA ASP A 57 -1.65 8.98 -15.95
C ASP A 57 -2.48 8.92 -14.65
N ARG A 58 -1.88 8.52 -13.54
CA ARG A 58 -2.51 8.40 -12.22
C ARG A 58 -3.71 7.46 -12.24
N LYS A 59 -3.49 6.26 -12.76
CA LYS A 59 -4.52 5.22 -12.93
C LYS A 59 -4.07 3.87 -12.41
N LEU A 60 -5.03 3.13 -11.86
CA LEU A 60 -4.95 1.70 -11.63
C LEU A 60 -5.49 0.98 -12.88
N ILE A 61 -4.68 0.08 -13.44
CA ILE A 61 -5.01 -0.74 -14.61
C ILE A 61 -5.50 -2.09 -14.11
N TRP A 62 -6.81 -2.30 -14.21
CA TRP A 62 -7.47 -3.52 -13.77
C TRP A 62 -7.29 -4.65 -14.79
N ALA A 63 -7.43 -5.90 -14.33
CA ALA A 63 -7.31 -7.09 -15.18
C ALA A 63 -8.30 -7.15 -16.37
N ASP A 64 -9.41 -6.41 -16.29
CA ASP A 64 -10.36 -6.26 -17.40
C ASP A 64 -9.96 -5.17 -18.42
N GLY A 65 -8.78 -4.56 -18.26
CA GLY A 65 -8.26 -3.47 -19.07
C GLY A 65 -8.77 -2.08 -18.69
N SER A 66 -9.62 -1.96 -17.67
CA SER A 66 -10.14 -0.67 -17.21
C SER A 66 -9.05 0.13 -16.52
N ARG A 67 -8.94 1.43 -16.86
CA ARG A 67 -8.00 2.37 -16.24
C ARG A 67 -8.79 3.32 -15.33
N LEU A 68 -8.73 3.09 -14.02
CA LEU A 68 -9.56 3.79 -13.03
C LEU A 68 -8.70 4.71 -12.15
N SER A 69 -9.27 5.84 -11.72
CA SER A 69 -8.67 6.65 -10.64
C SER A 69 -8.81 5.94 -9.29
N ILE A 70 -8.18 6.48 -8.24
CA ILE A 70 -8.38 6.02 -6.86
C ILE A 70 -9.87 6.03 -6.51
N ASP A 71 -10.59 7.15 -6.71
CA ASP A 71 -12.02 7.24 -6.38
C ASP A 71 -12.88 6.20 -7.11
N LYS A 72 -12.58 5.95 -8.39
CA LYS A 72 -13.32 4.97 -9.20
C LYS A 72 -13.01 3.53 -8.79
N SER A 73 -11.78 3.29 -8.38
CA SER A 73 -11.35 2.01 -7.81
C SER A 73 -12.03 1.76 -6.46
N VAL A 74 -12.11 2.77 -5.59
CA VAL A 74 -12.85 2.72 -4.32
C VAL A 74 -14.33 2.44 -4.56
N GLN A 75 -14.97 3.14 -5.49
CA GLN A 75 -16.38 2.90 -5.85
C GLN A 75 -16.60 1.48 -6.36
N ARG A 76 -15.67 0.95 -7.16
CA ARG A 76 -15.74 -0.42 -7.66
C ARG A 76 -15.65 -1.43 -6.53
N ILE A 77 -14.63 -1.32 -5.69
CA ILE A 77 -14.44 -2.24 -4.55
C ILE A 77 -15.61 -2.16 -3.58
N HIS A 78 -16.09 -0.95 -3.25
CA HIS A 78 -17.26 -0.78 -2.39
C HIS A 78 -18.57 -1.32 -3.00
N ALA A 79 -18.67 -1.40 -4.33
CA ALA A 79 -19.83 -2.02 -4.97
C ALA A 79 -19.82 -3.55 -4.79
N ASP A 80 -18.63 -4.16 -4.81
CA ASP A 80 -18.44 -5.59 -4.60
C ASP A 80 -18.46 -5.97 -3.11
N TYR A 81 -18.04 -5.03 -2.23
CA TYR A 81 -17.95 -5.18 -0.77
C TYR A 81 -18.63 -3.99 -0.05
N PRO A 82 -19.96 -3.89 -0.08
CA PRO A 82 -20.71 -2.76 0.50
C PRO A 82 -20.64 -2.67 2.02
N GLU A 83 -20.19 -3.72 2.70
CA GLU A 83 -19.92 -3.76 4.13
C GLU A 83 -18.66 -2.98 4.54
N LEU A 84 -17.74 -2.76 3.60
CA LEU A 84 -16.47 -2.09 3.85
C LEU A 84 -16.62 -0.58 3.67
N PRO A 85 -16.25 0.26 4.66
CA PRO A 85 -16.36 1.71 4.53
C PRO A 85 -15.50 2.25 3.38
N ALA A 86 -16.10 3.06 2.49
CA ALA A 86 -15.39 3.61 1.32
C ALA A 86 -14.11 4.38 1.69
N GLY A 87 -14.12 5.12 2.80
CA GLY A 87 -12.94 5.85 3.27
C GLY A 87 -11.81 4.92 3.71
N LEU A 88 -12.15 3.75 4.29
CA LEU A 88 -11.17 2.76 4.71
C LEU A 88 -10.59 2.03 3.49
N ILE A 89 -11.44 1.65 2.53
CA ILE A 89 -11.00 1.10 1.24
C ILE A 89 -9.99 2.04 0.57
N GLU A 90 -10.32 3.33 0.51
CA GLU A 90 -9.45 4.34 -0.09
C GLU A 90 -8.09 4.44 0.62
N GLU A 91 -8.09 4.48 1.94
CA GLU A 91 -6.85 4.45 2.73
C GLU A 91 -6.00 3.22 2.36
N LYS A 92 -6.61 2.03 2.24
CA LYS A 92 -5.88 0.81 1.89
C LYS A 92 -5.39 0.80 0.45
N VAL A 93 -6.16 1.37 -0.50
CA VAL A 93 -5.70 1.57 -1.88
C VAL A 93 -4.47 2.50 -1.90
N ILE A 94 -4.49 3.59 -1.13
CA ILE A 94 -3.34 4.50 -1.02
C ILE A 94 -2.14 3.78 -0.41
N SER A 95 -2.32 3.08 0.71
CA SER A 95 -1.24 2.30 1.34
C SER A 95 -0.65 1.25 0.40
N TRP A 96 -1.46 0.62 -0.45
CA TRP A 96 -0.97 -0.30 -1.47
C TRP A 96 -0.06 0.39 -2.49
N ILE A 97 -0.43 1.60 -2.94
CA ILE A 97 0.40 2.41 -3.83
C ILE A 97 1.71 2.83 -3.13
N GLU A 98 1.64 3.21 -1.85
CA GLU A 98 2.80 3.61 -1.03
C GLU A 98 3.78 2.48 -0.75
N MET A 99 3.29 1.23 -0.61
CA MET A 99 4.13 0.07 -0.35
C MET A 99 5.05 -0.32 -1.51
N GLY A 100 4.95 0.37 -2.64
CA GLY A 100 5.88 0.27 -3.76
C GLY A 100 5.52 -0.88 -4.69
N TYR A 101 4.71 -0.57 -5.71
CA TYR A 101 4.56 -1.45 -6.86
C TYR A 101 5.92 -1.56 -7.58
N ALA A 102 6.53 -2.74 -7.59
CA ALA A 102 7.89 -2.95 -8.12
C ALA A 102 7.91 -4.03 -9.20
N PRO A 103 7.67 -3.68 -10.48
CA PRO A 103 7.72 -4.63 -11.57
C PRO A 103 9.14 -5.18 -11.76
N GLU A 104 9.27 -6.49 -11.96
CA GLU A 104 10.57 -7.15 -12.16
C GLU A 104 11.37 -6.62 -13.36
N HIS A 105 10.70 -5.94 -14.30
CA HIS A 105 11.29 -5.42 -15.53
C HIS A 105 11.80 -3.99 -15.44
N TYR A 106 11.63 -3.32 -14.29
CA TYR A 106 12.04 -1.92 -14.12
C TYR A 106 13.51 -1.85 -13.73
N SER A 107 14.25 -0.92 -14.33
CA SER A 107 15.57 -0.52 -13.85
C SER A 107 15.45 0.35 -12.59
N GLU A 108 16.55 0.48 -11.83
CA GLU A 108 16.60 1.34 -10.62
C GLU A 108 16.10 2.76 -10.92
N GLN A 109 16.51 3.36 -12.03
CA GLN A 109 16.04 4.70 -12.43
C GLN A 109 14.54 4.76 -12.73
N GLN A 110 13.95 3.67 -13.23
CA GLN A 110 12.51 3.60 -13.48
C GLN A 110 11.73 3.40 -12.18
N LEU A 111 12.30 2.70 -11.19
CA LEU A 111 11.72 2.59 -9.85
C LEU A 111 11.79 3.94 -9.10
N ASP A 112 12.94 4.63 -9.16
CA ASP A 112 13.08 5.96 -8.56
C ASP A 112 12.06 6.98 -9.13
N GLU A 113 11.85 6.94 -10.45
CA GLU A 113 10.85 7.79 -11.10
C GLU A 113 9.42 7.34 -10.74
N LEU A 114 9.18 6.04 -10.65
CA LEU A 114 7.89 5.49 -10.25
C LEU A 114 7.52 5.96 -8.83
N ASP A 115 8.42 5.83 -7.86
CA ASP A 115 8.24 6.28 -6.49
C ASP A 115 7.93 7.77 -6.42
N ARG A 116 8.66 8.58 -7.18
CA ARG A 116 8.40 10.02 -7.25
C ARG A 116 7.01 10.34 -7.81
N LEU A 117 6.57 9.62 -8.84
CA LEU A 117 5.27 9.84 -9.47
C LEU A 117 4.12 9.38 -8.57
N THR A 118 4.27 8.26 -7.87
CA THR A 118 3.27 7.77 -6.91
C THR A 118 3.15 8.68 -5.70
N GLU A 119 4.26 9.16 -5.13
CA GLU A 119 4.24 10.16 -4.05
C GLU A 119 3.50 11.44 -4.47
N LEU A 120 3.82 11.99 -5.65
CA LEU A 120 3.16 13.19 -6.16
C LEU A 120 1.66 12.95 -6.43
N TRP A 121 1.31 11.77 -6.94
CA TRP A 121 -0.08 11.40 -7.15
C TRP A 121 -0.86 11.35 -5.84
N ILE A 122 -0.31 10.70 -4.80
CA ILE A 122 -0.95 10.58 -3.50
C ILE A 122 -1.12 11.96 -2.83
N ASP A 123 -0.09 12.81 -2.85
CA ASP A 123 -0.16 14.17 -2.29
C ASP A 123 -1.20 15.02 -3.02
N ASP A 124 -1.24 14.97 -4.36
CA ASP A 124 -2.26 15.67 -5.15
C ASP A 124 -3.67 15.16 -4.85
N HIS A 125 -3.85 13.85 -4.70
CA HIS A 125 -5.13 13.24 -4.33
C HIS A 125 -5.58 13.72 -2.94
N ALA A 126 -4.68 13.74 -1.95
CA ALA A 126 -4.95 14.25 -0.61
C ALA A 126 -5.29 15.75 -0.60
N ARG A 127 -4.65 16.56 -1.45
CA ARG A 127 -4.93 18.00 -1.59
C ARG A 127 -6.27 18.27 -2.27
N GLY A 128 -6.65 17.47 -3.26
CA GLY A 128 -7.93 17.58 -3.97
C GLY A 128 -9.16 17.31 -3.09
N ARG A 129 -8.96 16.78 -1.87
CA ARG A 129 -10.02 16.50 -0.90
C ARG A 129 -10.22 17.59 0.17
N ARG A 130 -9.42 18.65 0.16
CA ARG A 130 -9.55 19.79 1.10
C ARG A 130 -10.56 20.84 0.63
#